data_AF-A0A160NW13-F1
#
_entry.id   AF-A0A160NW13-F1
#
_cell.length_a   1.000
_cell.length_b   1.000
_cell.length_c   1.000
_cell.angle_alpha   90.00
_cell.angle_beta   90.00
_cell.angle_gamma   90.00
#
_symmetry.space_group_name_H-M   'P 1'
#
loop_
_entity.id
_entity.type
_entity.pdbx_description
1 polymer ?
#
loop_
_entity_poly.entity_id
_entity_poly.type
_entity_poly.pdbx_seq_one_letter_code
_entity_poly.pdbx_strand_id
1 'polypeptide(L)' 'MICMTPEHAPETYVGLRVEEAERLARIRGWRVVRILPPGAVVTMEYMEGRIDFEAENGVVTRAWRG' A
#
# COMPACT_ATOMS: atom_id res chain seq x y z
N MET A 1 -3.14 -24.60 -2.90
CA MET A 1 -2.27 -23.99 -1.87
C MET A 1 -1.66 -22.75 -2.50
N ILE A 2 -2.31 -21.59 -2.37
CA ILE A 2 -1.80 -20.36 -2.98
C ILE A 2 -0.68 -19.86 -2.07
N CYS A 3 0.56 -20.03 -2.54
CA CYS A 3 1.76 -19.51 -1.88
C CYS A 3 1.68 -17.98 -1.97
N MET A 4 1.12 -17.39 -0.92
CA MET A 4 0.85 -15.97 -0.83
C MET A 4 2.09 -15.29 -0.20
N THR A 5 3.13 -15.03 -0.99
CA THR A 5 4.32 -14.28 -0.56
C THR A 5 3.98 -12.78 -0.37
N PRO A 6 4.72 -12.01 0.46
CA PRO A 6 4.44 -10.60 0.76
C PRO A 6 4.43 -9.65 -0.45
N GLU A 7 4.71 -10.16 -1.65
CA GLU A 7 4.70 -9.43 -2.92
C GLU A 7 3.32 -9.31 -3.58
N HIS A 8 2.22 -9.72 -2.93
CA HIS A 8 0.87 -9.57 -3.50
C HIS A 8 0.67 -8.17 -4.04
N ALA A 9 0.31 -8.17 -5.32
CA ALA A 9 0.31 -7.02 -6.18
C ALA A 9 -0.33 -5.79 -5.48
N PRO A 10 0.42 -4.69 -5.31
CA PRO A 10 -0.07 -3.47 -4.68
C PRO A 10 -1.39 -2.96 -5.29
N GLU A 11 -1.64 -3.24 -6.57
CA GLU A 11 -2.91 -2.95 -7.25
C GLU A 11 -4.15 -3.53 -6.54
N THR A 12 -4.01 -4.60 -5.75
CA THR A 12 -5.13 -5.21 -4.99
C THR A 12 -5.68 -4.32 -3.87
N TYR A 13 -4.99 -3.24 -3.51
CA TYR A 13 -5.47 -2.27 -2.52
C TYR A 13 -6.25 -1.11 -3.14
N VAL A 14 -6.18 -0.91 -4.46
CA VAL A 14 -6.86 0.20 -5.14
C VAL A 14 -8.37 0.05 -5.01
N GLY A 15 -9.06 1.16 -4.71
CA GLY A 15 -10.50 1.21 -4.47
C GLY A 15 -10.92 0.84 -3.04
N LEU A 16 -10.02 0.35 -2.20
CA LEU A 16 -10.31 0.14 -0.78
C LEU A 16 -10.30 1.47 -0.02
N ARG A 17 -11.08 1.51 1.08
CA ARG A 17 -10.88 2.54 2.10
C ARG A 17 -9.50 2.40 2.70
N VAL A 18 -8.86 3.53 2.98
CA VAL A 18 -7.50 3.59 3.54
C VAL A 18 -7.38 2.75 4.82
N GLU A 19 -8.37 2.80 5.70
CA GLU A 19 -8.35 2.05 6.97
C GLU A 19 -8.36 0.53 6.72
N GLU A 20 -9.15 0.07 5.75
CA GLU A 20 -9.22 -1.34 5.38
C GLU A 20 -7.96 -1.79 4.64
N ALA A 21 -7.43 -0.94 3.74
CA ALA A 21 -6.18 -1.19 3.03
C ALA A 21 -5.01 -1.32 4.01
N GLU A 22 -4.90 -0.44 5.00
CA GLU A 22 -3.87 -0.49 6.03
C GLU A 22 -3.98 -1.79 6.84
N ARG A 23 -5.18 -2.13 7.33
CA ARG A 23 -5.41 -3.37 8.09
C ARG A 23 -5.01 -4.61 7.29
N LEU A 24 -5.46 -4.70 6.03
CA LEU A 24 -5.11 -5.80 5.14
C LEU A 24 -3.62 -5.84 4.83
N ALA A 25 -2.96 -4.69 4.69
CA ALA A 25 -1.54 -4.62 4.46
C ALA A 25 -0.75 -5.19 5.64
N ARG A 26 -1.13 -4.84 6.88
CA ARG A 26 -0.53 -5.43 8.09
C ARG A 26 -0.69 -6.94 8.14
N ILE A 27 -1.88 -7.46 7.85
CA ILE A 27 -2.17 -8.91 7.83
C ILE A 27 -1.32 -9.63 6.78
N ARG A 28 -1.08 -8.98 5.63
CA ARG A 28 -0.26 -9.51 4.53
C ARG A 28 1.25 -9.33 4.74
N GLY A 29 1.67 -8.82 5.89
CA GLY A 29 3.07 -8.74 6.29
C GLY A 29 3.79 -7.43 5.93
N TRP A 30 3.08 -6.42 5.43
CA TRP A 30 3.68 -5.09 5.26
C TRP A 30 3.99 -4.48 6.64
N ARG A 31 5.26 -4.13 6.84
CA ARG A 31 5.78 -3.60 8.11
C ARG A 31 5.62 -2.10 8.22
N VAL A 32 5.56 -1.40 7.08
CA VAL A 32 5.35 0.03 7.00
C VAL A 32 4.27 0.29 5.97
N VAL A 33 3.26 1.06 6.35
CA VAL A 33 2.22 1.57 5.46
C VAL A 33 2.32 3.08 5.49
N ARG A 34 2.55 3.72 4.35
CA ARG A 34 2.60 5.18 4.22
C ARG A 34 1.46 5.62 3.32
N ILE A 35 0.73 6.64 3.75
CA ILE A 35 -0.38 7.21 3.01
C ILE A 35 0.05 8.59 2.52
N LEU A 36 -0.19 8.86 1.24
CA LEU A 36 0.23 10.07 0.55
C LEU A 36 -0.99 10.74 -0.12
N PRO A 37 -1.03 12.08 -0.17
CA PRO A 37 -2.03 12.78 -0.96
C PRO A 37 -1.80 12.56 -2.47
N PRO A 38 -2.81 12.81 -3.32
CA PRO A 38 -2.68 12.68 -4.77
C PRO A 38 -1.55 13.55 -5.32
N GLY A 39 -0.69 12.97 -6.16
CA GLY A 39 0.40 13.69 -6.81
C GLY A 39 1.59 14.02 -5.91
N ALA A 40 1.67 13.45 -4.70
CA ALA A 40 2.84 13.62 -3.83
C ALA A 40 4.11 13.13 -4.53
N VAL A 41 5.11 14.01 -4.62
CA VAL A 41 6.46 13.66 -5.08
C VAL A 41 7.27 13.25 -3.86
N VAL A 42 7.61 11.97 -3.78
CA VAL A 42 8.46 11.40 -2.71
C VAL A 42 9.74 10.83 -3.31
N THR A 43 10.83 10.89 -2.55
CA THR A 43 12.05 10.17 -2.91
C THR A 43 11.78 8.67 -2.92
N MET A 44 12.24 7.98 -3.95
CA MET A 44 12.14 6.52 -4.10
C MET A 44 13.17 5.78 -3.25
N GLU A 45 13.35 6.18 -1.99
CA GLU A 45 14.21 5.45 -1.08
C GLU A 45 13.55 4.11 -0.75
N TYR A 46 14.19 3.04 -1.20
CA TYR A 46 13.71 1.68 -0.99
C TYR A 46 13.71 1.35 0.51
N MET A 47 12.57 0.91 1.02
CA MET A 47 12.44 0.34 2.36
C MET A 47 11.77 -1.03 2.28
N GLU A 48 12.52 -2.08 2.60
CA GLU A 48 11.99 -3.44 2.64
C GLU A 48 10.75 -3.52 3.55
N GLY A 49 9.67 -4.09 3.01
CA GLY A 49 8.41 -4.26 3.73
C GLY A 49 7.58 -2.97 3.86
N ARG A 50 7.90 -1.90 3.10
CA ARG A 50 7.03 -0.72 2.96
C ARG A 50 6.09 -0.86 1.76
N ILE A 51 4.83 -0.50 2.00
CA ILE A 51 3.87 -0.18 0.94
C ILE A 51 3.46 1.29 1.07
N ASP A 52 3.39 1.95 -0.07
CA ASP A 52 2.93 3.33 -0.21
C ASP A 52 1.55 3.32 -0.86
N PHE A 53 0.61 4.08 -0.28
CA PHE A 53 -0.72 4.33 -0.82
C PHE A 53 -0.84 5.81 -1.19
N GLU A 54 -1.25 6.09 -2.42
CA GLU A 54 -1.88 7.37 -2.74
C GLU A 54 -3.36 7.23 -2.45
N ALA A 55 -3.92 8.18 -1.71
CA ALA A 55 -5.32 8.17 -1.37
C ALA A 55 -5.99 9.51 -1.63
N GLU A 56 -7.20 9.45 -2.18
CA GLU A 56 -8.08 10.60 -2.40
C GLU A 56 -9.43 10.31 -1.76
N ASN A 57 -9.98 11.27 -1.02
CA ASN A 57 -11.28 11.11 -0.34
C ASN A 57 -11.37 9.84 0.54
N GLY A 58 -10.24 9.45 1.16
CA GLY A 58 -10.16 8.27 2.01
C GLY A 58 -10.15 6.92 1.26
N VAL A 59 -10.02 6.94 -0.07
CA VAL A 59 -9.95 5.77 -0.94
C VAL A 59 -8.58 5.69 -1.61
N VAL A 60 -7.99 4.49 -1.64
CA VAL A 60 -6.71 4.25 -2.31
C VAL A 60 -6.88 4.37 -3.82
N THR A 61 -6.16 5.29 -4.45
CA THR A 61 -6.15 5.50 -5.91
C THR A 61 -4.97 4.83 -6.57
N ARG A 62 -3.83 4.73 -5.87
CA ARG A 62 -2.62 4.04 -6.32
C ARG A 62 -1.94 3.38 -5.14
N ALA A 63 -1.24 2.28 -5.41
CA ALA A 63 -0.46 1.56 -4.41
C ALA A 63 0.81 1.02 -5.05
N TRP A 64 1.94 1.15 -4.36
CA TRP A 64 3.23 0.68 -4.85
C TRP A 64 4.15 0.28 -3.71
N ARG A 65 5.15 -0.55 -4.03
CA ARG A 65 6.17 -0.95 -3.05
C ARG A 65 7.09 0.23 -2.80
N GLY A 66 7.35 0.46 -1.53
CA GLY A 66 8.27 1.49 -1.06
C GLY A 66 9.69 1.01 -0.92
#